data_AF-A0A9E3DJ58-F1
#
_entry.id   AF-A0A9E3DJ58-F1
#
_cell.length_a   1.000
_cell.length_b   1.000
_cell.length_c   1.000
_cell.angle_alpha   90.00
_cell.angle_beta   90.00
_cell.angle_gamma   90.00
#
_symmetry.space_group_name_H-M   'P 1'
#
loop_
_entity.id
_entity.type
_entity.pdbx_description
1 polymer ?
#
loop_
_entity_poly.entity_id
_entity_poly.type
_entity_poly.pdbx_seq_one_letter_code
_entity_poly.pdbx_strand_id
1 'polypeptide(L)' 'MIARHTARFLVPAVVAATGLSMSALSGSIIPSASAQCPDVQVVFARGTGESPGVGPTGQAFADALH' A
#
# COMPACT_ATOMS: atom_id res chain seq x y z
N MET A 1 -22.81 45.60 14.43
CA MET A 1 -21.86 44.55 14.86
C MET A 1 -21.95 43.26 14.04
N ILE A 2 -23.15 42.83 13.61
CA ILE A 2 -23.40 41.59 12.85
C ILE A 2 -22.68 41.49 11.48
N ALA A 3 -22.67 42.57 10.68
CA ALA A 3 -22.02 42.58 9.35
C ALA A 3 -20.48 42.44 9.37
N ARG A 4 -19.83 42.78 10.50
CA ARG A 4 -18.39 42.62 10.69
C ARG A 4 -18.02 41.22 11.17
N HIS A 5 -18.98 40.50 11.72
CA HIS A 5 -18.81 39.11 12.16
C HIS A 5 -18.90 38.16 10.97
N THR A 6 -19.89 38.33 10.09
CA THR A 6 -20.06 37.51 8.89
C THR A 6 -18.84 37.56 7.96
N ALA A 7 -18.25 38.74 7.75
CA ALA A 7 -17.01 38.89 6.98
C ALA A 7 -15.79 38.22 7.63
N ARG A 8 -15.74 38.14 8.97
CA ARG A 8 -14.64 37.51 9.72
C ARG A 8 -14.71 35.98 9.72
N PHE A 9 -15.90 35.40 9.59
CA PHE A 9 -16.07 33.94 9.55
C PHE A 9 -16.02 33.35 8.14
N LEU A 10 -16.19 34.17 7.09
CA LEU A 10 -16.12 33.70 5.70
C LEU A 10 -14.73 33.17 5.31
N VAL A 11 -13.66 33.85 5.70
CA VAL A 11 -12.29 33.43 5.39
C VAL A 11 -11.94 32.06 6.00
N PRO A 12 -12.12 31.80 7.31
CA PRO A 12 -11.82 30.49 7.88
C PRO A 12 -12.77 29.40 7.35
N ALA A 13 -14.03 29.73 7.03
CA ALA A 13 -14.98 28.78 6.45
C ALA A 13 -14.54 28.32 5.05
N VAL A 14 -14.06 29.24 4.20
CA VAL A 14 -13.53 28.89 2.87
C VAL A 14 -12.27 28.04 2.99
N VAL A 15 -11.34 28.39 3.88
CA VAL A 15 -10.11 27.61 4.11
C VAL A 15 -10.42 26.20 4.62
N ALA A 16 -11.39 26.06 5.52
CA ALA A 16 -11.82 24.74 6.00
C ALA A 16 -12.47 23.92 4.89
N ALA A 17 -13.33 24.53 4.07
CA ALA A 17 -14.00 23.86 2.97
C ALA A 17 -13.00 23.38 1.88
N THR A 18 -12.00 24.19 1.55
CA THR A 18 -10.97 23.77 0.57
C THR A 18 -10.07 22.66 1.12
N GLY A 19 -9.66 22.74 2.38
CA GLY A 19 -8.87 21.70 3.03
C GLY A 19 -9.59 20.34 3.05
N LEU A 20 -10.88 20.33 3.43
CA LEU A 20 -11.69 19.10 3.44
C LEU A 20 -11.87 18.50 2.05
N SER A 21 -12.08 19.34 1.03
CA SER A 21 -12.22 18.88 -0.36
C SER A 21 -10.93 18.22 -0.88
N MET A 22 -9.77 18.82 -0.59
CA MET A 22 -8.46 18.26 -0.97
C MET A 22 -8.18 16.92 -0.26
N SER A 23 -8.53 16.79 1.02
CA SER A 23 -8.38 15.52 1.75
C SER A 23 -9.28 14.41 1.20
N ALA A 24 -10.51 14.73 0.79
CA ALA A 24 -11.43 13.74 0.21
C ALA A 24 -10.92 13.21 -1.15
N LEU A 25 -10.30 14.06 -1.96
CA LEU A 25 -9.70 13.68 -3.24
C LEU A 25 -8.41 12.87 -3.08
N SER A 26 -7.66 13.07 -1.99
CA SER A 26 -6.36 12.43 -1.74
C SER A 26 -6.43 10.90 -1.71
N GLY A 27 -7.55 10.31 -1.26
CA GLY A 27 -7.72 8.85 -1.25
C GLY A 27 -7.97 8.23 -2.63
N SER A 28 -8.47 9.01 -3.59
CA SER A 28 -8.85 8.52 -4.92
C SER A 28 -7.69 8.51 -5.93
N ILE A 29 -6.60 9.21 -5.63
CA ILE A 29 -5.43 9.37 -6.51
C ILE A 29 -4.28 8.42 -6.14
N ILE A 30 -4.43 7.66 -5.05
CA ILE A 30 -3.43 6.67 -4.66
C ILE A 30 -3.59 5.47 -5.59
N PRO A 31 -2.62 5.19 -6.48
CA PRO A 31 -2.69 3.99 -7.29
C PRO A 31 -2.75 2.78 -6.37
N SER A 32 -3.79 1.95 -6.50
CA SER A 32 -3.83 0.66 -5.81
C SER A 32 -2.80 -0.26 -6.44
N ALA A 33 -1.76 -0.57 -5.67
CA ALA A 33 -0.85 -1.65 -6.01
C ALA A 33 -1.59 -2.97 -5.79
N SER A 34 -2.05 -3.58 -6.88
CA SER A 34 -2.58 -4.94 -6.86
C SER A 34 -1.50 -5.87 -7.40
N ALA A 35 -0.87 -6.60 -6.49
CA ALA A 35 0.09 -7.64 -6.79
C ALA A 35 -0.27 -8.87 -5.96
N GLN A 36 -0.06 -10.06 -6.52
CA GLN A 36 -0.11 -11.30 -5.76
C GLN A 36 1.17 -11.37 -4.91
N CYS A 37 1.17 -10.64 -3.80
CA CYS A 37 2.27 -10.66 -2.83
C CYS A 37 2.05 -11.84 -1.89
N PRO A 38 2.83 -12.92 -2.00
CA PRO A 38 2.73 -13.98 -1.02
C PRO A 38 3.23 -13.48 0.34
N ASP A 39 2.69 -14.02 1.44
CA ASP A 39 3.19 -13.72 2.79
C ASP A 39 4.68 -14.08 2.94
N VAL A 40 5.11 -15.14 2.25
CA VAL A 40 6.49 -15.60 2.18
C VAL A 40 6.88 -16.02 0.76
N GLN A 41 8.10 -15.69 0.34
CA GLN A 41 8.66 -16.17 -0.92
C GLN A 41 9.98 -16.90 -0.67
N VAL A 42 10.12 -18.08 -1.27
CA VAL A 42 11.29 -18.94 -1.15
C VAL A 42 12.04 -18.96 -2.46
N VAL A 43 13.36 -18.77 -2.38
CA VAL A 43 14.28 -18.98 -3.50
C VAL A 43 15.35 -19.96 -3.02
N PHE A 44 15.48 -21.09 -3.72
CA PHE A 44 16.38 -22.17 -3.34
C PHE A 44 17.42 -22.43 -4.42
N ALA A 45 18.68 -22.53 -4.00
CA ALA A 45 19.80 -22.88 -4.87
C ALA A 45 20.13 -24.37 -4.72
N ARG A 46 20.09 -25.12 -5.82
CA ARG A 46 20.44 -26.55 -5.84
C ARG A 46 21.92 -26.79 -5.54
N GLY A 47 22.25 -28.03 -5.16
CA GLY A 47 23.63 -28.46 -4.97
C GLY A 47 24.44 -28.57 -6.28
N THR A 48 25.77 -28.62 -6.14
CA THR A 48 26.67 -28.88 -7.28
C THR A 48 26.42 -30.28 -7.85
N GLY A 49 26.25 -30.39 -9.17
CA GLY A 49 26.03 -31.67 -9.85
C GLY A 49 24.59 -32.17 -9.82
N GLU A 50 23.67 -31.49 -9.13
CA GLU A 50 22.24 -31.84 -9.19
C GLU A 50 21.63 -31.51 -10.55
N SER A 51 20.61 -32.29 -10.92
CA SER A 51 19.74 -32.03 -12.06
C SER A 51 19.05 -30.66 -11.94
N PRO A 52 18.63 -30.04 -13.05
CA PRO A 52 17.89 -28.79 -13.01
C PRO A 52 16.61 -28.88 -12.16
N GLY A 53 16.35 -27.87 -11.35
CA GLY A 53 15.23 -27.82 -10.41
C GLY A 53 15.68 -27.49 -8.98
N VAL A 54 14.75 -27.62 -8.03
CA VAL A 54 14.98 -27.36 -6.59
C VAL A 54 15.57 -28.55 -5.83
N GLY A 55 15.54 -29.75 -6.43
CA GLY A 55 16.05 -30.96 -5.79
C GLY A 55 15.16 -31.50 -4.66
N PRO A 56 15.47 -32.69 -4.12
CA PRO A 56 14.70 -33.29 -3.03
C PRO A 56 14.76 -32.45 -1.75
N THR A 57 15.92 -31.82 -1.47
CA THR A 57 16.10 -30.95 -0.30
C THR A 57 15.27 -29.67 -0.41
N GLY A 58 15.32 -29.00 -1.56
CA GLY A 58 14.53 -27.79 -1.79
C GLY A 58 13.02 -28.07 -1.77
N GLN A 59 12.62 -29.23 -2.31
CA GLN A 59 11.23 -29.66 -2.25
C GLN A 59 10.76 -29.96 -0.82
N ALA A 60 11.57 -30.67 -0.03
CA ALA A 60 11.26 -30.94 1.38
C ALA A 60 11.18 -29.65 2.20
N PHE A 61 12.03 -28.66 1.93
CA PHE A 61 11.95 -27.35 2.56
C PHE A 61 10.66 -26.60 2.19
N ALA A 62 10.28 -26.60 0.91
CA ALA A 62 9.04 -25.94 0.46
C ALA A 62 7.79 -26.61 1.02
N ASP A 63 7.78 -27.95 1.12
CA ASP A 63 6.69 -28.70 1.74
C ASP A 63 6.55 -28.29 3.21
N ALA A 64 7.65 -28.22 3.96
CA ALA A 64 7.71 -27.88 5.39
C ALA A 64 7.21 -26.46 5.76
N LEU A 65 6.91 -25.59 4.79
CA LEU A 65 6.45 -24.22 5.02
C LEU A 65 4.92 -24.08 5.06
N HIS A 66 4.20 -25.19 4.98
CA HIS A 66 2.76 -25.29 5.25
C HIS A 66 2.35 -24.77 6.65
#